data_AF-A0A2E6GEW7-F1
#
_entry.id   AF-A0A2E6GEW7-F1
#
_cell.length_a   1.000
_cell.length_b   1.000
_cell.length_c   1.000
_cell.angle_alpha   90.00
_cell.angle_beta   90.00
_cell.angle_gamma   90.00
#
_symmetry.space_group_name_H-M   'P 1'
#
loop_
_entity.id
_entity.type
_entity.pdbx_description
1 polymer ?
#
loop_
_entity_poly.entity_id
_entity_poly.type
_entity_poly.pdbx_seq_one_letter_code
_entity_poly.pdbx_strand_id
1 'polypeptide(L)'
;MSKIRKSPFKLTATVDFPGETTYGVFTIDLLNQFIRSLKSAGVTRINWIYYGDISSDSFWAGSIYSNTPYGLETLSLIGEPLAAAVPIAHSMGMEIYGVLKPYNTGGATTTPDGVITKSESFLPRVGGKLTQFIPFVERFPEKRIERLNYDQVLGPIEFIRLYKSNNKETRISKENIQIWVSDNNFQYRLLETDFNFRQFVELAKNDVCDYYGQLLTRKNDPVTVIELGDLFIEENYCIITTNLKGQGDFNNSACEMIKAFDGKMNQIPTSIATRSDIWNYNRNFETSGLEYDSGWSSFNYTLDTNNDSPKGKFFWSDLPAHGVIGIARGKNKFLPTAPCEVYPEVKKLWLGWVRKILSTGVDGIDLRVSAHGTLTDEPYSYGFNTPILEEYHDKFGDGKFDLRKISVIRGEHFTSFMREASSITRNFGKKIQAHIHTEIFRDNPVPGQIMGCPVNIFFDYQKWIDEKLIDSITLRSSWFEALEDPPDLDPYRGKLDYIFADDVISNVVNLCKVNRLPIYLNRYLGRAVKFDEYLDDLERVYFDPDFNGLDLYETMDLIRSDGSSGRLIQVEDKLDRIKSKFKNLS
;
A
#
# COMPACT_ATOMS: atom_id res chain seq x y z
N MET A 1 38.87 10.65 -17.81
CA MET A 1 38.96 9.19 -18.08
C MET A 1 37.53 8.69 -18.21
N SER A 2 37.12 8.17 -19.37
CA SER A 2 35.78 7.57 -19.51
C SER A 2 35.70 6.36 -18.57
N LYS A 3 34.71 6.36 -17.66
CA LYS A 3 34.43 5.22 -16.78
C LYS A 3 33.78 4.13 -17.64
N ILE A 4 34.57 3.38 -18.40
CA ILE A 4 34.04 2.28 -19.21
C ILE A 4 33.55 1.17 -18.28
N ARG A 5 32.25 0.85 -18.36
CA ARG A 5 31.63 -0.21 -17.58
C ARG A 5 32.08 -1.59 -18.07
N LYS A 6 32.39 -2.50 -17.15
CA LYS A 6 32.89 -3.86 -17.48
C LYS A 6 31.79 -4.90 -17.68
N SER A 7 30.58 -4.64 -17.18
CA SER A 7 29.44 -5.56 -17.25
C SER A 7 28.26 -4.93 -18.00
N PRO A 8 27.43 -5.73 -18.71
CA PRO A 8 26.24 -5.21 -19.36
C PRO A 8 25.30 -4.56 -18.33
N PHE A 9 24.83 -3.35 -18.64
CA PHE A 9 23.79 -2.66 -17.89
C PHE A 9 22.45 -2.84 -18.59
N LYS A 10 21.39 -3.14 -17.84
CA LYS A 10 20.03 -3.21 -18.38
C LYS A 10 19.21 -2.04 -17.88
N LEU A 11 18.77 -1.18 -18.79
CA LEU A 11 17.63 -0.32 -18.53
C LEU A 11 16.36 -1.14 -18.69
N THR A 12 15.54 -1.15 -17.64
CA THR A 12 14.29 -1.91 -17.57
C THR A 12 13.13 -0.98 -17.26
N ALA A 13 11.89 -1.37 -17.55
CA ALA A 13 10.72 -0.55 -17.24
C ALA A 13 9.57 -1.40 -16.70
N THR A 14 8.94 -0.95 -15.61
CA THR A 14 7.78 -1.63 -15.04
C THR A 14 6.48 -1.04 -15.56
N VAL A 15 5.64 -1.92 -16.12
CA VAL A 15 4.33 -1.59 -16.66
C VAL A 15 3.24 -2.03 -15.68
N ASP A 16 2.61 -1.06 -15.03
CA ASP A 16 1.36 -1.24 -14.29
C ASP A 16 0.18 -0.91 -15.22
N PHE A 17 -0.18 -1.89 -16.07
CA PHE A 17 -1.04 -1.64 -17.23
C PHE A 17 -2.44 -1.08 -16.92
N PRO A 18 -3.12 -1.42 -15.79
CA PRO A 18 -4.33 -0.72 -15.37
C PRO A 18 -4.16 0.81 -15.31
N GLY A 19 -3.00 1.30 -14.86
CA GLY A 19 -2.66 2.73 -14.89
C GLY A 19 -2.71 3.31 -16.30
N GLU A 20 -2.18 2.58 -17.29
CA GLU A 20 -2.22 2.99 -18.70
C GLU A 20 -3.66 3.04 -19.25
N THR A 21 -4.49 2.04 -18.90
CA THR A 21 -5.91 1.98 -19.29
C THR A 21 -6.79 3.00 -18.56
N THR A 22 -6.23 3.81 -17.67
CA THR A 22 -6.94 4.97 -17.10
C THR A 22 -6.98 6.14 -18.08
N TYR A 23 -6.01 6.23 -18.99
CA TYR A 23 -5.85 7.36 -19.91
C TYR A 23 -6.41 7.11 -21.32
N GLY A 24 -6.59 5.86 -21.74
CA GLY A 24 -7.22 5.56 -23.02
C GLY A 24 -7.31 4.07 -23.35
N VAL A 25 -8.01 3.78 -24.44
CA VAL A 25 -8.17 2.42 -24.99
C VAL A 25 -6.90 2.00 -25.72
N PHE A 26 -6.38 0.81 -25.44
CA PHE A 26 -5.24 0.24 -26.15
C PHE A 26 -5.69 -0.75 -27.24
N THR A 27 -5.27 -0.49 -28.47
CA THR A 27 -5.26 -1.46 -29.58
C THR A 27 -3.90 -2.15 -29.65
N ILE A 28 -3.79 -3.21 -30.47
CA ILE A 28 -2.49 -3.84 -30.77
C ILE A 28 -1.49 -2.82 -31.33
N ASP A 29 -1.93 -1.91 -32.21
CA ASP A 29 -1.08 -0.87 -32.79
C ASP A 29 -0.60 0.14 -31.74
N LEU A 30 -1.47 0.56 -30.82
CA LEU A 30 -1.07 1.47 -29.74
C LEU A 30 -0.13 0.79 -28.75
N LEU A 31 -0.38 -0.48 -28.42
CA LEU A 31 0.53 -1.29 -27.59
C LEU A 31 1.90 -1.46 -28.25
N ASN A 32 1.93 -1.67 -29.57
CA ASN A 32 3.17 -1.71 -30.35
C ASN A 32 3.91 -0.37 -30.35
N GLN A 33 3.21 0.75 -30.50
CA GLN A 33 3.79 2.09 -30.35
C GLN A 33 4.35 2.32 -28.94
N PHE A 34 3.69 1.81 -27.91
CA PHE A 34 4.09 1.96 -26.51
C PHE A 34 5.39 1.21 -26.25
N ILE A 35 5.45 -0.07 -26.59
CA ILE A 35 6.67 -0.89 -26.44
C ILE A 35 7.82 -0.33 -27.28
N ARG A 36 7.53 0.15 -28.50
CA ARG A 36 8.53 0.81 -29.36
C ARG A 36 9.08 2.09 -28.73
N SER A 37 8.24 2.89 -28.08
CA SER A 37 8.66 4.12 -27.40
C SER A 37 9.64 3.80 -26.27
N LEU A 38 9.33 2.79 -25.44
CA LEU A 38 10.24 2.29 -24.39
C LEU A 38 11.57 1.80 -24.98
N LYS A 39 11.52 0.96 -26.03
CA LYS A 39 12.73 0.49 -26.73
C LYS A 39 13.59 1.65 -27.23
N SER A 40 12.95 2.71 -27.76
CA SER A 40 13.65 3.89 -28.29
C SER A 40 14.42 4.67 -27.23
N ALA A 41 14.04 4.54 -25.95
CA ALA A 41 14.74 5.12 -24.80
C ALA A 41 15.89 4.23 -24.28
N GLY A 42 16.12 3.07 -24.90
CA GLY A 42 17.17 2.13 -24.51
C GLY A 42 16.70 1.03 -23.55
N VAL A 43 15.39 0.92 -23.29
CA VAL A 43 14.84 -0.18 -22.49
C VAL A 43 15.09 -1.51 -23.21
N THR A 44 15.59 -2.49 -22.45
CA THR A 44 15.92 -3.84 -22.94
C THR A 44 15.09 -4.94 -22.30
N ARG A 45 14.45 -4.66 -21.16
CA ARG A 45 13.51 -5.56 -20.49
C ARG A 45 12.27 -4.81 -20.00
N ILE A 46 11.11 -5.41 -20.17
CA ILE A 46 9.85 -4.97 -19.56
C ILE A 46 9.52 -5.87 -18.36
N ASN A 47 9.14 -5.27 -17.24
CA ASN A 47 8.58 -5.95 -16.07
C ASN A 47 7.07 -5.68 -16.04
N TRP A 48 6.25 -6.62 -16.48
CA TRP A 48 4.82 -6.40 -16.70
C TRP A 48 3.97 -6.94 -15.54
N ILE A 49 3.25 -6.10 -14.82
CA ILE A 49 2.41 -6.55 -13.69
C ILE A 49 1.21 -7.34 -14.22
N TYR A 50 1.10 -8.58 -13.77
CA TYR A 50 0.02 -9.49 -14.13
C TYR A 50 -1.14 -9.41 -13.13
N TYR A 51 -2.36 -9.35 -13.66
CA TYR A 51 -3.57 -9.08 -12.88
C TYR A 51 -4.62 -10.20 -12.92
N GLY A 52 -4.26 -11.39 -13.39
CA GLY A 52 -5.14 -12.56 -13.45
C GLY A 52 -5.78 -12.77 -14.83
N ASP A 53 -6.49 -13.90 -14.98
CA ASP A 53 -7.22 -14.24 -16.20
C ASP A 53 -8.39 -13.27 -16.44
N ILE A 54 -8.73 -13.01 -17.70
CA ILE A 54 -9.88 -12.14 -18.06
C ILE A 54 -11.22 -12.80 -17.74
N SER A 55 -11.31 -14.12 -17.90
CA SER A 55 -12.56 -14.86 -17.67
C SER A 55 -12.90 -14.88 -16.18
N SER A 56 -14.05 -14.29 -15.81
CA SER A 56 -14.58 -14.25 -14.44
C SER A 56 -14.79 -15.63 -13.83
N ASP A 57 -15.08 -16.63 -14.67
CA ASP A 57 -15.32 -18.02 -14.25
C ASP A 57 -14.02 -18.77 -13.94
N SER A 58 -12.86 -18.19 -14.30
CA SER A 58 -11.57 -18.78 -13.96
C SER A 58 -11.34 -18.75 -12.44
N PHE A 59 -10.74 -19.83 -11.93
CA PHE A 59 -10.21 -19.85 -10.57
C PHE A 59 -9.15 -18.74 -10.36
N TRP A 60 -8.45 -18.39 -11.44
CA TRP A 60 -7.36 -17.40 -11.49
C TRP A 60 -7.79 -16.05 -12.06
N ALA A 61 -9.09 -15.79 -12.10
CA ALA A 61 -9.66 -14.56 -12.62
C ALA A 61 -9.10 -13.31 -11.91
N GLY A 62 -8.83 -12.29 -12.70
CA GLY A 62 -8.62 -10.92 -12.26
C GLY A 62 -9.90 -10.08 -12.32
N SER A 63 -9.86 -8.86 -11.79
CA SER A 63 -10.95 -7.89 -11.93
C SER A 63 -10.49 -6.45 -12.07
N ILE A 64 -9.18 -6.16 -12.03
CA ILE A 64 -8.71 -4.78 -11.92
C ILE A 64 -9.17 -3.89 -13.09
N TYR A 65 -9.24 -4.45 -14.30
CA TYR A 65 -9.61 -3.72 -15.53
C TYR A 65 -11.10 -3.34 -15.58
N SER A 66 -11.96 -3.90 -14.73
CA SER A 66 -13.34 -3.39 -14.60
C SER A 66 -13.40 -2.07 -13.83
N ASN A 67 -12.32 -1.70 -13.14
CA ASN A 67 -12.23 -0.49 -12.33
C ASN A 67 -11.53 0.67 -13.04
N THR A 68 -11.04 0.47 -14.26
CA THR A 68 -10.41 1.52 -15.07
C THR A 68 -11.34 1.95 -16.20
N PRO A 69 -11.44 3.25 -16.53
CA PRO A 69 -12.38 3.76 -17.53
C PRO A 69 -12.33 3.06 -18.90
N TYR A 70 -11.14 2.63 -19.34
CA TYR A 70 -10.94 2.02 -20.66
C TYR A 70 -10.48 0.56 -20.59
N GLY A 71 -10.51 -0.07 -19.40
CA GLY A 71 -9.97 -1.41 -19.19
C GLY A 71 -10.72 -2.49 -19.97
N LEU A 72 -12.05 -2.58 -19.80
CA LEU A 72 -12.85 -3.61 -20.48
C LEU A 72 -12.81 -3.49 -22.01
N GLU A 73 -12.86 -2.26 -22.52
CA GLU A 73 -12.74 -2.01 -23.97
C GLU A 73 -11.37 -2.44 -24.48
N THR A 74 -10.28 -2.10 -23.76
CA THR A 74 -8.94 -2.56 -24.07
C THR A 74 -8.85 -4.09 -24.12
N LEU A 75 -9.36 -4.79 -23.10
CA LEU A 75 -9.36 -6.26 -23.07
C LEU A 75 -10.11 -6.88 -24.25
N SER A 76 -11.18 -6.24 -24.72
CA SER A 76 -11.93 -6.71 -25.89
C SER A 76 -11.14 -6.64 -27.21
N LEU A 77 -10.16 -5.73 -27.28
CA LEU A 77 -9.36 -5.46 -28.48
C LEU A 77 -8.04 -6.24 -28.52
N ILE A 78 -7.40 -6.43 -27.37
CA ILE A 78 -6.08 -7.07 -27.29
C ILE A 78 -6.07 -8.42 -26.58
N GLY A 79 -7.17 -8.80 -25.93
CA GLY A 79 -7.19 -9.97 -25.04
C GLY A 79 -6.37 -9.74 -23.78
N GLU A 80 -5.70 -10.79 -23.30
CA GLU A 80 -4.89 -10.72 -22.06
C GLU A 80 -3.65 -9.85 -22.31
N PRO A 81 -3.46 -8.74 -21.57
CA PRO A 81 -2.46 -7.74 -21.94
C PRO A 81 -1.02 -8.25 -21.92
N LEU A 82 -0.63 -9.13 -20.99
CA LEU A 82 0.71 -9.71 -20.99
C LEU A 82 0.93 -10.59 -22.23
N ALA A 83 -0.02 -11.47 -22.55
CA ALA A 83 0.00 -12.31 -23.74
C ALA A 83 0.05 -11.50 -25.04
N ALA A 84 -0.61 -10.33 -25.09
CA ALA A 84 -0.51 -9.40 -26.23
C ALA A 84 0.86 -8.72 -26.32
N ALA A 85 1.45 -8.34 -25.17
CA ALA A 85 2.71 -7.61 -25.11
C ALA A 85 3.94 -8.48 -25.44
N VAL A 86 3.93 -9.77 -25.08
CA VAL A 86 5.06 -10.70 -25.30
C VAL A 86 5.56 -10.75 -26.74
N PRO A 87 4.72 -11.08 -27.75
CA PRO A 87 5.19 -11.17 -29.14
C PRO A 87 5.71 -9.83 -29.67
N ILE A 88 5.12 -8.71 -29.24
CA ILE A 88 5.57 -7.36 -29.62
C ILE A 88 6.97 -7.09 -29.06
N ALA A 89 7.17 -7.31 -27.76
CA ALA A 89 8.47 -7.13 -27.11
C ALA A 89 9.56 -8.00 -27.75
N HIS A 90 9.25 -9.29 -27.99
CA HIS A 90 10.17 -10.23 -28.64
C HIS A 90 10.53 -9.83 -30.07
N SER A 91 9.56 -9.31 -30.85
CA SER A 91 9.83 -8.80 -32.20
C SER A 91 10.85 -7.64 -32.24
N MET A 92 11.02 -6.93 -31.12
CA MET A 92 11.96 -5.83 -30.94
C MET A 92 13.24 -6.24 -30.19
N GLY A 93 13.43 -7.55 -29.97
CA GLY A 93 14.56 -8.11 -29.23
C GLY A 93 14.64 -7.62 -27.78
N MET A 94 13.48 -7.43 -27.14
CA MET A 94 13.39 -7.10 -25.72
C MET A 94 13.05 -8.36 -24.91
N GLU A 95 13.54 -8.41 -23.68
CA GLU A 95 13.05 -9.38 -22.69
C GLU A 95 11.73 -8.86 -22.07
N ILE A 96 10.86 -9.77 -21.64
CA ILE A 96 9.67 -9.42 -20.86
C ILE A 96 9.46 -10.41 -19.72
N TYR A 97 9.33 -9.89 -18.50
CA TYR A 97 9.06 -10.66 -17.29
C TYR A 97 7.62 -10.37 -16.85
N GLY A 98 6.91 -11.40 -16.39
CA GLY A 98 5.63 -11.21 -15.70
C GLY A 98 5.86 -10.98 -14.21
N VAL A 99 5.39 -9.85 -13.68
CA VAL A 99 5.47 -9.51 -12.27
C VAL A 99 4.21 -9.98 -11.58
N LEU A 100 4.35 -10.87 -10.60
CA LEU A 100 3.26 -11.34 -9.76
C LEU A 100 3.28 -10.61 -8.42
N LYS A 101 2.14 -10.04 -8.03
CA LYS A 101 1.91 -9.49 -6.69
C LYS A 101 0.95 -10.41 -5.90
N PRO A 102 1.44 -11.41 -5.13
CA PRO A 102 0.59 -12.47 -4.57
C PRO A 102 -0.54 -11.94 -3.66
N TYR A 103 -0.25 -10.89 -2.89
CA TYR A 103 -1.20 -10.30 -1.94
C TYR A 103 -2.13 -9.25 -2.58
N ASN A 104 -1.89 -8.86 -3.83
CA ASN A 104 -2.61 -7.77 -4.48
C ASN A 104 -3.84 -8.29 -5.22
N THR A 105 -4.89 -8.61 -4.47
CA THR A 105 -6.11 -9.21 -5.03
C THR A 105 -7.32 -8.27 -5.01
N GLY A 106 -7.06 -6.98 -4.79
CA GLY A 106 -8.04 -5.90 -4.80
C GLY A 106 -7.49 -4.62 -4.18
N GLY A 107 -8.38 -3.65 -3.95
CA GLY A 107 -8.09 -2.43 -3.20
C GLY A 107 -8.50 -2.55 -1.73
N ALA A 108 -8.26 -1.49 -0.96
CA ALA A 108 -8.74 -1.37 0.42
C ALA A 108 -9.99 -0.49 0.56
N THR A 109 -10.29 0.36 -0.42
CA THR A 109 -11.34 1.38 -0.35
C THR A 109 -12.73 0.79 -0.15
N THR A 110 -13.51 1.43 0.73
CA THR A 110 -14.90 1.10 0.96
C THR A 110 -15.84 2.17 0.40
N THR A 111 -17.03 1.71 0.01
CA THR A 111 -18.17 2.58 -0.25
C THR A 111 -19.07 2.57 0.99
N PRO A 112 -19.43 3.72 1.59
CA PRO A 112 -20.31 3.74 2.75
C PRO A 112 -21.64 3.01 2.52
N ASP A 113 -22.19 2.41 3.58
CA ASP A 113 -23.37 1.55 3.49
C ASP A 113 -24.61 2.29 2.95
N GLY A 114 -24.74 3.57 3.25
CA GLY A 114 -25.83 4.42 2.79
C GLY A 114 -25.75 4.84 1.31
N VAL A 115 -24.61 4.61 0.64
CA VAL A 115 -24.45 4.96 -0.78
C VAL A 115 -24.97 3.82 -1.65
N ILE A 116 -25.78 4.15 -2.67
CA ILE A 116 -26.26 3.16 -3.65
C ILE A 116 -25.07 2.72 -4.52
N THR A 117 -24.62 1.49 -4.32
CA THR A 117 -23.57 0.86 -5.14
C THR A 117 -24.18 0.19 -6.36
N LYS A 118 -23.53 0.30 -7.52
CA LYS A 118 -23.88 -0.48 -8.72
C LYS A 118 -23.39 -1.93 -8.67
N SER A 119 -22.48 -2.26 -7.75
CA SER A 119 -21.95 -3.62 -7.60
C SER A 119 -22.97 -4.51 -6.89
N GLU A 120 -23.28 -5.66 -7.48
CA GLU A 120 -24.11 -6.70 -6.86
C GLU A 120 -23.32 -7.54 -5.84
N SER A 121 -21.99 -7.57 -5.96
CA SER A 121 -21.09 -8.28 -5.04
C SER A 121 -20.30 -7.30 -4.17
N PHE A 122 -20.23 -7.59 -2.87
CA PHE A 122 -19.45 -6.82 -1.91
C PHE A 122 -19.05 -7.66 -0.70
N LEU A 123 -18.02 -7.19 0.02
CA LEU A 123 -17.63 -7.74 1.33
C LEU A 123 -17.86 -6.68 2.41
N PRO A 124 -18.48 -7.06 3.55
CA PRO A 124 -18.68 -6.12 4.64
C PRO A 124 -17.34 -5.75 5.29
N ARG A 125 -17.18 -4.46 5.58
CA ARG A 125 -16.03 -3.87 6.27
C ARG A 125 -16.53 -2.75 7.20
N VAL A 126 -15.83 -2.48 8.28
CA VAL A 126 -16.06 -1.25 9.06
C VAL A 126 -15.91 -0.06 8.12
N GLY A 127 -16.93 0.81 8.07
CA GLY A 127 -16.99 1.93 7.13
C GLY A 127 -17.82 1.65 5.87
N GLY A 128 -18.17 0.40 5.56
CA GLY A 128 -19.14 0.06 4.54
C GLY A 128 -18.80 -1.18 3.71
N LYS A 129 -18.96 -1.06 2.39
CA LYS A 129 -18.86 -2.15 1.42
C LYS A 129 -17.56 -2.06 0.65
N LEU A 130 -16.71 -3.06 0.80
CA LEU A 130 -15.58 -3.28 -0.10
C LEU A 130 -16.12 -3.85 -1.41
N THR A 131 -15.73 -3.28 -2.55
CA THR A 131 -16.23 -3.66 -3.89
C THR A 131 -15.13 -3.97 -4.91
N GLN A 132 -13.88 -3.62 -4.59
CA GLN A 132 -12.74 -3.83 -5.48
C GLN A 132 -11.95 -5.06 -5.05
N PHE A 133 -12.32 -6.24 -5.55
CA PHE A 133 -11.62 -7.50 -5.31
C PHE A 133 -11.78 -8.47 -6.48
N ILE A 134 -10.90 -9.47 -6.58
CA ILE A 134 -11.01 -10.53 -7.58
C ILE A 134 -12.03 -11.61 -7.16
N PRO A 135 -12.58 -12.39 -8.11
CA PRO A 135 -13.55 -13.46 -7.81
C PRO A 135 -13.06 -14.52 -6.79
N PHE A 136 -11.74 -14.72 -6.65
CA PHE A 136 -11.22 -15.60 -5.60
C PHE A 136 -11.59 -15.11 -4.19
N VAL A 137 -11.48 -13.82 -3.92
CA VAL A 137 -11.80 -13.25 -2.60
C VAL A 137 -13.30 -13.30 -2.33
N GLU A 138 -14.11 -13.15 -3.36
CA GLU A 138 -15.56 -13.33 -3.28
C GLU A 138 -15.94 -14.76 -2.86
N ARG A 139 -15.30 -15.76 -3.49
CA ARG A 139 -15.55 -17.18 -3.22
C ARG A 139 -14.99 -17.64 -1.88
N PHE A 140 -13.92 -17.02 -1.42
CA PHE A 140 -13.15 -17.42 -0.23
C PHE A 140 -12.83 -16.23 0.69
N PRO A 141 -13.85 -15.48 1.17
CA PRO A 141 -13.62 -14.26 1.96
C PRO A 141 -12.93 -14.52 3.30
N GLU A 142 -13.05 -15.73 3.85
CA GLU A 142 -12.41 -16.18 5.09
C GLU A 142 -10.94 -16.58 4.93
N LYS A 143 -10.45 -16.71 3.69
CA LYS A 143 -9.05 -17.05 3.40
C LYS A 143 -8.13 -15.83 3.34
N ARG A 144 -8.67 -14.64 3.66
CA ARG A 144 -7.89 -13.41 3.84
C ARG A 144 -7.10 -13.43 5.14
N ILE A 145 -6.08 -12.60 5.23
CA ILE A 145 -5.27 -12.44 6.45
C ILE A 145 -6.20 -11.97 7.58
N GLU A 146 -6.28 -12.76 8.65
CA GLU A 146 -7.23 -12.58 9.75
C GLU A 146 -6.61 -11.84 10.93
N ARG A 147 -7.44 -11.04 11.60
CA ARG A 147 -7.10 -10.30 12.81
C ARG A 147 -7.10 -11.22 14.04
N LEU A 148 -6.23 -10.95 15.00
CA LEU A 148 -6.35 -11.53 16.34
C LEU A 148 -7.70 -11.12 16.96
N ASN A 149 -8.40 -12.08 17.56
CA ASN A 149 -9.63 -11.84 18.29
C ASN A 149 -9.41 -10.79 19.39
N TYR A 150 -10.43 -9.96 19.60
CA TYR A 150 -10.46 -8.94 20.65
C TYR A 150 -11.82 -8.99 21.34
N ASP A 151 -11.84 -8.59 22.62
CA ASP A 151 -13.07 -8.55 23.39
C ASP A 151 -14.00 -7.46 22.85
N GLN A 152 -15.21 -7.84 22.47
CA GLN A 152 -16.23 -6.87 22.09
C GLN A 152 -16.79 -6.21 23.34
N VAL A 153 -16.77 -4.88 23.37
CA VAL A 153 -17.50 -4.10 24.37
C VAL A 153 -18.84 -3.70 23.76
N LEU A 154 -19.91 -4.29 24.28
CA LEU A 154 -21.28 -4.06 23.83
C LEU A 154 -21.92 -3.04 24.76
N GLY A 155 -22.17 -1.84 24.25
CA GLY A 155 -22.79 -0.74 24.99
C GLY A 155 -22.64 0.59 24.24
N PRO A 156 -23.44 1.61 24.57
CA PRO A 156 -23.30 2.94 23.97
C PRO A 156 -21.92 3.54 24.30
N ILE A 157 -21.48 4.50 23.48
CA ILE A 157 -20.35 5.36 23.85
C ILE A 157 -20.88 6.38 24.86
N GLU A 158 -20.40 6.30 26.09
CA GLU A 158 -20.77 7.20 27.19
C GLU A 158 -19.67 8.22 27.49
N PHE A 159 -18.42 7.91 27.11
CA PHE A 159 -17.30 8.83 27.21
C PHE A 159 -16.45 8.83 25.94
N ILE A 160 -15.98 10.01 25.54
CA ILE A 160 -14.95 10.20 24.51
C ILE A 160 -13.80 10.99 25.15
N ARG A 161 -12.57 10.51 24.96
CA ARG A 161 -11.35 11.25 25.35
C ARG A 161 -10.57 11.68 24.13
N LEU A 162 -10.21 12.96 24.08
CA LEU A 162 -9.32 13.56 23.10
C LEU A 162 -7.96 13.83 23.75
N TYR A 163 -6.88 13.39 23.11
CA TYR A 163 -5.52 13.46 23.60
C TYR A 163 -4.66 14.37 22.72
N LYS A 164 -4.16 15.46 23.31
CA LYS A 164 -3.14 16.32 22.68
C LYS A 164 -1.76 15.71 22.89
N SER A 165 -0.85 15.89 21.94
CA SER A 165 0.54 15.39 22.02
C SER A 165 1.39 15.98 23.16
N ASN A 166 0.89 17.02 23.84
CA ASN A 166 1.58 17.77 24.89
C ASN A 166 0.58 18.38 25.88
N ASN A 167 1.08 18.99 26.96
CA ASN A 167 0.27 19.63 28.00
C ASN A 167 0.09 21.15 27.83
N LYS A 168 0.42 21.74 26.67
CA LYS A 168 0.17 23.17 26.45
C LYS A 168 -1.33 23.42 26.44
N GLU A 169 -1.72 24.62 26.88
CA GLU A 169 -3.10 25.10 26.82
C GLU A 169 -3.69 24.89 25.42
N THR A 170 -4.99 24.60 25.36
CA THR A 170 -5.73 24.42 24.11
C THR A 170 -6.88 25.40 24.08
N ARG A 171 -7.21 25.86 22.87
CA ARG A 171 -8.36 26.73 22.61
C ARG A 171 -9.68 25.99 22.46
N ILE A 172 -9.68 24.65 22.47
CA ILE A 172 -10.92 23.87 22.42
C ILE A 172 -11.66 24.07 23.75
N SER A 173 -12.87 24.63 23.69
CA SER A 173 -13.82 24.68 24.79
C SER A 173 -15.06 23.84 24.46
N LYS A 174 -15.95 23.66 25.44
CA LYS A 174 -17.20 22.91 25.28
C LYS A 174 -18.03 23.41 24.10
N GLU A 175 -18.13 24.72 23.93
CA GLU A 175 -18.94 25.40 22.91
C GLU A 175 -18.39 25.22 21.49
N ASN A 176 -17.14 24.77 21.37
CA ASN A 176 -16.47 24.62 20.10
C ASN A 176 -16.63 23.21 19.51
N ILE A 177 -16.98 22.23 20.34
CA ILE A 177 -17.08 20.82 19.95
C ILE A 177 -18.42 20.54 19.27
N GLN A 178 -18.35 19.83 18.16
CA GLN A 178 -19.52 19.28 17.48
C GLN A 178 -19.38 17.76 17.39
N ILE A 179 -20.47 17.07 17.72
CA ILE A 179 -20.58 15.63 17.66
C ILE A 179 -21.58 15.29 16.56
N TRP A 180 -21.17 14.50 15.59
CA TRP A 180 -22.03 14.04 14.50
C TRP A 180 -22.14 12.53 14.54
N VAL A 181 -23.31 11.98 14.22
CA VAL A 181 -23.58 10.54 14.29
C VAL A 181 -24.21 10.01 13.01
N SER A 182 -23.98 8.73 12.73
CA SER A 182 -24.56 8.01 11.60
C SER A 182 -24.60 6.51 11.89
N ASP A 183 -25.62 5.81 11.40
CA ASP A 183 -25.70 4.35 11.46
C ASP A 183 -24.96 3.64 10.32
N ASN A 184 -24.72 4.34 9.21
CA ASN A 184 -24.34 3.74 7.92
C ASN A 184 -23.14 4.45 7.25
N ASN A 185 -22.39 5.25 8.00
CA ASN A 185 -21.27 6.07 7.53
C ASN A 185 -21.65 7.02 6.38
N PHE A 186 -22.92 7.40 6.32
CA PHE A 186 -23.47 8.30 5.33
C PHE A 186 -24.50 9.20 6.02
N GLN A 187 -24.82 10.37 5.46
CA GLN A 187 -25.86 11.25 6.02
C GLN A 187 -25.67 11.53 7.53
N TYR A 188 -24.45 11.90 7.92
CA TYR A 188 -24.18 12.27 9.30
C TYR A 188 -25.08 13.42 9.74
N ARG A 189 -25.65 13.30 10.93
CA ARG A 189 -26.46 14.35 11.56
C ARG A 189 -25.75 14.89 12.78
N LEU A 190 -25.91 16.18 13.04
CA LEU A 190 -25.45 16.78 14.28
C LEU A 190 -26.23 16.15 15.44
N LEU A 191 -25.52 15.70 16.47
CA LEU A 191 -26.11 15.22 17.70
C LEU A 191 -26.33 16.40 18.65
N GLU A 192 -27.57 16.86 18.73
CA GLU A 192 -27.99 17.86 19.72
C GLU A 192 -28.08 17.20 21.10
N THR A 193 -26.95 17.14 21.80
CA THR A 193 -26.86 16.65 23.18
C THR A 193 -26.08 17.63 24.05
N ASP A 194 -26.47 17.73 25.31
CA ASP A 194 -25.57 18.24 26.34
C ASP A 194 -24.56 17.15 26.72
N PHE A 195 -23.40 17.55 27.23
CA PHE A 195 -22.36 16.64 27.69
C PHE A 195 -21.48 17.31 28.73
N ASN A 196 -20.87 16.50 29.60
CA ASN A 196 -19.86 16.98 30.52
C ASN A 196 -18.56 17.25 29.77
N PHE A 197 -17.94 18.39 30.04
CA PHE A 197 -16.63 18.75 29.51
C PHE A 197 -15.64 18.86 30.65
N ARG A 198 -14.57 18.07 30.59
CA ARG A 198 -13.45 18.15 31.55
C ARG A 198 -12.13 18.19 30.83
N GLN A 199 -11.25 19.08 31.26
CA GLN A 199 -9.87 19.13 30.81
C GLN A 199 -8.94 18.82 31.99
N PHE A 200 -7.98 17.93 31.77
CA PHE A 200 -6.96 17.59 32.76
C PHE A 200 -5.67 17.16 32.07
N VAL A 201 -4.63 16.93 32.87
CA VAL A 201 -3.34 16.41 32.40
C VAL A 201 -3.18 14.99 32.91
N GLU A 202 -2.80 14.06 32.03
CA GLU A 202 -2.33 12.74 32.41
C GLU A 202 -0.97 12.45 31.79
N LEU A 203 -0.36 11.31 32.17
CA LEU A 203 0.90 10.88 31.60
C LEU A 203 0.64 9.97 30.39
N ALA A 204 1.30 10.23 29.27
CA ALA A 204 1.22 9.41 28.08
C ALA A 204 1.65 7.96 28.40
N LYS A 205 0.85 6.98 27.98
CA LYS A 205 1.10 5.56 28.33
C LYS A 205 2.18 4.91 27.47
N ASN A 206 2.38 5.42 26.25
CA ASN A 206 3.28 4.88 25.24
C ASN A 206 4.01 6.02 24.53
N ASP A 207 5.11 5.69 23.86
CA ASP A 207 5.64 6.55 22.81
C ASP A 207 4.64 6.57 21.65
N VAL A 208 4.38 7.75 21.12
CA VAL A 208 3.52 7.96 19.96
C VAL A 208 4.37 8.54 18.85
N CYS A 209 4.49 7.81 17.75
CA CYS A 209 5.14 8.29 16.53
C CYS A 209 4.10 8.51 15.44
N ASP A 210 4.38 9.47 14.56
CA ASP A 210 3.59 9.64 13.36
C ASP A 210 3.95 8.62 12.27
N TYR A 211 3.28 8.79 11.14
CA TYR A 211 3.48 8.05 9.90
C TYR A 211 4.93 7.90 9.46
N TYR A 212 5.74 8.96 9.61
CA TYR A 212 7.13 9.02 9.20
C TYR A 212 8.10 8.52 10.29
N GLY A 213 7.57 8.08 11.43
CA GLY A 213 8.32 7.68 12.60
C GLY A 213 8.79 8.85 13.48
N GLN A 214 8.29 10.07 13.24
CA GLN A 214 8.61 11.21 14.10
C GLN A 214 7.88 11.06 15.42
N LEU A 215 8.62 11.09 16.52
CA LEU A 215 8.09 11.04 17.87
C LEU A 215 7.25 12.29 18.16
N LEU A 216 5.95 12.11 18.34
CA LEU A 216 5.00 13.16 18.72
C LEU A 216 4.92 13.33 20.24
N THR A 217 4.99 12.22 20.98
CA THR A 217 4.83 12.19 22.44
C THR A 217 5.65 11.06 23.02
N ARG A 218 6.44 11.31 24.07
CA ARG A 218 7.14 10.23 24.78
C ARG A 218 6.24 9.64 25.85
N LYS A 219 6.43 8.36 26.11
CA LYS A 219 5.88 7.70 27.29
C LYS A 219 6.26 8.49 28.54
N ASN A 220 5.26 8.69 29.40
CA ASN A 220 5.31 9.49 30.62
C ASN A 220 5.43 11.00 30.43
N ASP A 221 5.41 11.53 29.20
CA ASP A 221 5.25 12.98 29.02
C ASP A 221 3.84 13.41 29.46
N PRO A 222 3.70 14.60 30.08
CA PRO A 222 2.39 15.14 30.41
C PRO A 222 1.64 15.54 29.13
N VAL A 223 0.40 15.08 29.01
CA VAL A 223 -0.49 15.36 27.88
C VAL A 223 -1.81 15.96 28.35
N THR A 224 -2.33 16.94 27.60
CA THR A 224 -3.67 17.48 27.83
C THR A 224 -4.71 16.49 27.31
N VAL A 225 -5.68 16.16 28.16
CA VAL A 225 -6.85 15.33 27.82
C VAL A 225 -8.11 16.17 27.96
N ILE A 226 -8.97 16.10 26.93
CA ILE A 226 -10.35 16.57 26.99
C ILE A 226 -11.25 15.35 27.09
N GLU A 227 -12.04 15.25 28.14
CA GLU A 227 -13.03 14.21 28.34
C GLU A 227 -14.43 14.79 28.11
N LEU A 228 -15.17 14.15 27.20
CA LEU A 228 -16.58 14.35 26.94
C LEU A 228 -17.32 13.21 27.61
N GLY A 229 -18.11 13.50 28.64
CA GLY A 229 -18.85 12.50 29.42
C GLY A 229 -20.36 12.72 29.38
N ASP A 230 -21.10 11.81 29.99
CA ASP A 230 -22.57 11.75 29.96
C ASP A 230 -23.12 11.72 28.52
N LEU A 231 -22.37 11.10 27.61
CA LEU A 231 -22.83 10.81 26.26
C LEU A 231 -23.73 9.57 26.28
N PHE A 232 -24.53 9.40 25.22
CA PHE A 232 -25.27 8.18 24.96
C PHE A 232 -25.39 7.97 23.46
N ILE A 233 -24.29 7.53 22.83
CA ILE A 233 -24.21 7.32 21.38
C ILE A 233 -24.34 5.83 21.09
N GLU A 234 -25.47 5.44 20.51
CA GLU A 234 -25.74 4.06 20.12
C GLU A 234 -25.30 3.77 18.67
N GLU A 235 -25.25 4.82 17.85
CA GLU A 235 -24.89 4.75 16.44
C GLU A 235 -23.52 4.09 16.21
N ASN A 236 -23.38 3.45 15.05
CA ASN A 236 -22.14 2.77 14.67
C ASN A 236 -21.00 3.74 14.40
N TYR A 237 -21.31 4.96 13.97
CA TYR A 237 -20.35 5.97 13.56
C TYR A 237 -20.58 7.28 14.30
N CYS A 238 -19.49 7.85 14.81
CA CYS A 238 -19.45 9.13 15.51
C CYS A 238 -18.30 9.97 14.96
N ILE A 239 -18.51 11.26 14.77
CA ILE A 239 -17.48 12.21 14.32
C ILE A 239 -17.36 13.31 15.35
N ILE A 240 -16.12 13.65 15.68
CA ILE A 240 -15.76 14.82 16.46
C ILE A 240 -15.09 15.85 15.54
N THR A 241 -15.62 17.07 15.53
CA THR A 241 -15.06 18.22 14.82
C THR A 241 -15.18 19.46 15.69
N THR A 242 -14.50 20.54 15.30
CA THR A 242 -14.69 21.86 15.94
C THR A 242 -15.23 22.89 14.95
N ASN A 243 -15.86 23.95 15.46
CA ASN A 243 -16.22 25.14 14.68
C ASN A 243 -15.08 26.19 14.60
N LEU A 244 -13.88 25.83 15.09
CA LEU A 244 -12.73 26.73 15.17
C LEU A 244 -12.11 26.99 13.81
N LYS A 245 -11.54 28.18 13.64
CA LYS A 245 -10.84 28.60 12.41
C LYS A 245 -9.40 29.00 12.70
N GLY A 246 -8.58 29.05 11.65
CA GLY A 246 -7.16 29.42 11.73
C GLY A 246 -6.25 28.25 12.14
N GLN A 247 -5.00 28.57 12.46
CA GLN A 247 -3.97 27.60 12.82
C GLN A 247 -4.31 26.95 14.17
N GLY A 248 -4.51 25.64 14.15
CA GLY A 248 -4.73 24.82 15.35
C GLY A 248 -3.43 24.33 15.98
N ASP A 249 -3.52 23.84 17.21
CA ASP A 249 -2.39 23.27 17.94
C ASP A 249 -2.72 21.95 18.68
N PHE A 250 -3.98 21.50 18.64
CA PHE A 250 -4.41 20.22 19.18
C PHE A 250 -4.04 19.11 18.21
N ASN A 251 -2.78 18.69 18.30
CA ASN A 251 -2.18 17.72 17.39
C ASN A 251 -1.81 16.40 18.05
N ASN A 252 -1.95 15.30 17.32
CA ASN A 252 -1.51 13.95 17.68
C ASN A 252 -1.67 13.03 16.44
N SER A 253 -1.22 11.77 16.49
CA SER A 253 -1.70 10.78 15.52
C SER A 253 -3.21 10.56 15.72
N ALA A 254 -4.00 10.41 14.65
CA ALA A 254 -5.46 10.27 14.79
C ALA A 254 -5.83 9.03 15.64
N CYS A 255 -5.12 7.92 15.49
CA CYS A 255 -5.32 6.72 16.32
C CYS A 255 -5.10 6.95 17.83
N GLU A 256 -4.16 7.81 18.20
CA GLU A 256 -3.90 8.14 19.60
C GLU A 256 -4.64 9.39 20.08
N MET A 257 -5.17 10.19 19.14
CA MET A 257 -5.91 11.42 19.44
C MET A 257 -7.26 11.13 20.10
N ILE A 258 -7.96 10.06 19.73
CA ILE A 258 -9.34 9.84 20.18
C ILE A 258 -9.57 8.41 20.67
N LYS A 259 -10.23 8.26 21.82
CA LYS A 259 -10.68 6.97 22.36
C LYS A 259 -12.10 7.06 22.89
N ALA A 260 -12.87 6.00 22.74
CA ALA A 260 -14.26 5.88 23.19
C ALA A 260 -14.38 4.85 24.32
N PHE A 261 -15.29 5.08 25.27
CA PHE A 261 -15.49 4.23 26.44
C PHE A 261 -16.97 4.05 26.76
N ASP A 262 -17.29 2.92 27.40
CA ASP A 262 -18.61 2.64 27.99
C ASP A 262 -18.80 3.35 29.35
N GLY A 263 -19.99 3.23 29.97
CA GLY A 263 -20.29 3.81 31.28
C GLY A 263 -19.44 3.30 32.45
N LYS A 264 -18.66 2.23 32.24
CA LYS A 264 -17.71 1.67 33.22
C LYS A 264 -16.27 2.08 32.92
N MET A 265 -16.05 2.97 31.95
CA MET A 265 -14.73 3.38 31.46
C MET A 265 -13.91 2.24 30.85
N ASN A 266 -14.56 1.17 30.37
CA ASN A 266 -13.90 0.19 29.52
C ASN A 266 -13.77 0.78 28.12
N GLN A 267 -12.58 0.67 27.52
CA GLN A 267 -12.35 1.17 26.18
C GLN A 267 -13.14 0.34 25.16
N ILE A 268 -13.96 1.00 24.35
CA ILE A 268 -14.67 0.39 23.23
C ILE A 268 -13.67 0.21 22.07
N PRO A 269 -13.57 -0.98 21.47
CA PRO A 269 -12.77 -1.16 20.26
C PRO A 269 -13.34 -0.32 19.12
N THR A 270 -12.52 0.54 18.52
CA THR A 270 -12.94 1.47 17.47
C THR A 270 -11.95 1.55 16.32
N SER A 271 -12.44 1.62 15.09
CA SER A 271 -11.64 2.05 13.93
C SER A 271 -11.70 3.57 13.80
N ILE A 272 -10.59 4.19 13.43
CA ILE A 272 -10.48 5.64 13.30
C ILE A 272 -10.50 6.01 11.82
N ALA A 273 -11.08 7.16 11.51
CA ALA A 273 -11.00 7.77 10.21
C ALA A 273 -10.64 9.25 10.33
N THR A 274 -10.00 9.76 9.28
CA THR A 274 -9.87 11.18 9.06
C THR A 274 -10.59 11.53 7.75
N ARG A 275 -10.45 12.76 7.30
CA ARG A 275 -10.95 13.21 6.00
C ARG A 275 -10.11 12.68 4.83
N SER A 276 -9.09 11.88 5.10
CA SER A 276 -8.15 11.41 4.09
C SER A 276 -7.96 9.90 4.16
N ASP A 277 -7.86 9.31 2.99
CA ASP A 277 -7.27 8.01 2.74
C ASP A 277 -6.31 8.11 1.54
N ILE A 278 -5.60 7.02 1.27
CA ILE A 278 -4.57 6.97 0.23
C ILE A 278 -5.08 7.31 -1.19
N TRP A 279 -6.36 7.08 -1.46
CA TRP A 279 -6.99 7.27 -2.77
C TRP A 279 -7.90 8.51 -2.79
N ASN A 280 -8.34 9.00 -1.63
CA ASN A 280 -9.20 10.17 -1.50
C ASN A 280 -8.79 11.05 -0.29
N TYR A 281 -8.14 12.16 -0.59
CA TYR A 281 -7.45 13.01 0.38
C TYR A 281 -8.39 14.01 1.10
N ASN A 282 -9.64 14.16 0.65
CA ASN A 282 -10.55 15.15 1.21
C ASN A 282 -12.02 14.72 1.12
N ARG A 283 -12.35 13.69 1.88
CA ARG A 283 -13.72 13.24 2.07
C ARG A 283 -14.53 14.29 2.81
N ASN A 284 -15.72 14.57 2.27
CA ASN A 284 -16.77 15.27 2.98
C ASN A 284 -17.63 14.22 3.68
N PHE A 285 -17.55 14.14 5.00
CA PHE A 285 -18.30 13.16 5.77
C PHE A 285 -19.82 13.37 5.64
N GLU A 286 -20.28 14.61 5.44
CA GLU A 286 -21.70 14.93 5.30
C GLU A 286 -22.30 14.30 4.03
N THR A 287 -21.54 14.28 2.92
CA THR A 287 -22.05 13.87 1.60
C THR A 287 -21.50 12.55 1.10
N SER A 288 -20.39 12.06 1.65
CA SER A 288 -19.62 10.97 1.06
C SER A 288 -19.09 9.95 2.08
N GLY A 289 -19.33 10.17 3.38
CA GLY A 289 -18.78 9.33 4.45
C GLY A 289 -17.27 9.43 4.61
N LEU A 290 -16.71 8.63 5.50
CA LEU A 290 -15.26 8.54 5.77
C LEU A 290 -14.72 7.14 5.42
N GLU A 291 -13.40 7.00 5.28
CA GLU A 291 -12.74 5.70 5.16
C GLU A 291 -12.10 5.33 6.50
N TYR A 292 -12.52 4.19 7.07
CA TYR A 292 -12.00 3.71 8.34
C TYR A 292 -10.94 2.64 8.12
N ASP A 293 -9.95 2.57 9.02
CA ASP A 293 -8.89 1.56 8.98
C ASP A 293 -8.09 1.61 7.65
N SER A 294 -7.73 2.81 7.20
CA SER A 294 -7.10 3.05 5.89
C SER A 294 -5.56 3.07 5.94
N GLY A 295 -4.96 2.96 7.12
CA GLY A 295 -3.52 3.16 7.36
C GLY A 295 -3.12 4.63 7.51
N TRP A 296 -4.05 5.56 7.26
CA TRP A 296 -3.79 6.99 7.32
C TRP A 296 -3.99 7.61 8.70
N SER A 297 -4.50 6.86 9.67
CA SER A 297 -4.75 7.41 11.00
C SER A 297 -3.48 7.59 11.83
N SER A 298 -2.31 7.15 11.34
CA SER A 298 -1.02 7.38 12.00
C SER A 298 -0.36 8.72 11.63
N PHE A 299 -0.88 9.48 10.67
CA PHE A 299 -0.35 10.82 10.37
C PHE A 299 -0.55 11.79 11.53
N ASN A 300 0.36 12.77 11.64
CA ASN A 300 0.19 13.89 12.56
C ASN A 300 -1.01 14.74 12.12
N TYR A 301 -2.05 14.72 12.94
CA TYR A 301 -3.35 15.31 12.67
C TYR A 301 -3.58 16.50 13.59
N THR A 302 -4.28 17.54 13.13
CA THR A 302 -4.70 18.68 13.96
C THR A 302 -6.23 18.77 13.99
N LEU A 303 -6.84 18.75 15.17
CA LEU A 303 -8.31 18.73 15.32
C LEU A 303 -8.93 20.13 15.31
N ASP A 304 -8.29 21.09 15.98
CA ASP A 304 -8.82 22.43 16.16
C ASP A 304 -8.43 23.35 15.00
N THR A 305 -8.69 22.97 13.76
CA THR A 305 -8.44 23.83 12.60
C THR A 305 -9.66 23.88 11.69
N ASN A 306 -9.55 24.58 10.57
CA ASN A 306 -10.66 24.72 9.64
C ASN A 306 -11.12 23.36 9.12
N ASN A 307 -12.39 23.05 9.33
CA ASN A 307 -13.04 21.83 8.86
C ASN A 307 -13.77 22.01 7.51
N ASP A 308 -13.73 23.20 6.90
CA ASP A 308 -14.23 23.41 5.54
C ASP A 308 -13.60 22.39 4.58
N SER A 309 -14.38 21.80 3.68
CA SER A 309 -13.84 20.95 2.61
C SER A 309 -13.14 21.81 1.56
N PRO A 310 -11.80 21.76 1.40
CA PRO A 310 -11.16 22.53 0.35
C PRO A 310 -11.64 22.04 -1.04
N LYS A 311 -11.89 22.98 -1.95
CA LYS A 311 -12.38 22.68 -3.31
C LYS A 311 -11.19 22.40 -4.23
N GLY A 312 -11.11 21.22 -4.84
CA GLY A 312 -10.06 20.89 -5.82
C GLY A 312 -9.89 19.40 -6.08
N LYS A 313 -9.12 19.05 -7.12
CA LYS A 313 -8.58 17.70 -7.31
C LYS A 313 -7.29 17.61 -6.50
N PHE A 314 -7.24 16.70 -5.54
CA PHE A 314 -6.05 16.43 -4.73
C PHE A 314 -5.25 15.31 -5.37
N PHE A 315 -3.92 15.44 -5.31
CA PHE A 315 -2.96 14.47 -5.81
C PHE A 315 -2.27 13.78 -4.62
N TRP A 316 -1.53 12.71 -4.92
CA TRP A 316 -0.73 11.96 -3.95
C TRP A 316 0.29 12.78 -3.14
N SER A 317 0.52 14.04 -3.51
CA SER A 317 1.41 14.99 -2.84
C SER A 317 0.71 15.86 -1.79
N ASP A 318 -0.55 15.61 -1.45
CA ASP A 318 -1.29 16.45 -0.49
C ASP A 318 -1.30 15.80 0.91
N LEU A 319 -1.03 16.59 1.95
CA LEU A 319 -1.08 16.15 3.36
C LEU A 319 -2.53 15.85 3.81
N PRO A 320 -2.74 15.04 4.87
CA PRO A 320 -4.08 14.72 5.37
C PRO A 320 -4.89 15.98 5.71
N ALA A 321 -6.15 15.99 5.30
CA ALA A 321 -7.11 17.05 5.59
C ALA A 321 -7.53 17.01 7.07
N HIS A 322 -7.24 18.11 7.77
CA HIS A 322 -7.42 18.30 9.20
C HIS A 322 -8.88 18.64 9.61
N GLY A 323 -9.11 18.75 10.94
CA GLY A 323 -10.37 19.27 11.51
C GLY A 323 -11.45 18.26 11.90
N VAL A 324 -11.43 17.03 11.38
CA VAL A 324 -12.50 16.01 11.57
C VAL A 324 -11.89 14.65 11.89
N ILE A 325 -12.29 14.07 13.01
CA ILE A 325 -11.92 12.71 13.39
C ILE A 325 -13.15 11.84 13.57
N GLY A 326 -13.18 10.70 12.87
CA GLY A 326 -14.26 9.72 12.92
C GLY A 326 -13.91 8.53 13.80
N ILE A 327 -14.93 8.02 14.49
CA ILE A 327 -14.96 6.78 15.25
C ILE A 327 -15.99 5.86 14.58
N ALA A 328 -15.57 4.65 14.23
CA ALA A 328 -16.48 3.55 13.95
C ALA A 328 -16.35 2.49 15.03
N ARG A 329 -17.46 1.95 15.51
CA ARG A 329 -17.46 0.85 16.50
C ARG A 329 -16.96 -0.43 15.85
N GLY A 330 -16.10 -1.16 16.57
CA GLY A 330 -15.52 -2.42 16.12
C GLY A 330 -14.26 -2.28 15.27
N LYS A 331 -13.72 -3.43 14.86
CA LYS A 331 -12.52 -3.56 14.02
C LYS A 331 -12.80 -4.55 12.89
N ASN A 332 -12.05 -4.43 11.80
CA ASN A 332 -12.14 -5.37 10.69
C ASN A 332 -11.60 -6.75 11.11
N LYS A 333 -12.35 -7.81 10.78
CA LYS A 333 -11.91 -9.19 11.04
C LYS A 333 -10.79 -9.63 10.10
N PHE A 334 -10.76 -9.13 8.88
CA PHE A 334 -9.78 -9.49 7.86
C PHE A 334 -9.16 -8.23 7.26
N LEU A 335 -7.91 -8.32 6.80
CA LEU A 335 -7.37 -7.34 5.87
C LEU A 335 -8.26 -7.27 4.61
N PRO A 336 -8.35 -6.11 3.93
CA PRO A 336 -9.34 -5.87 2.89
C PRO A 336 -9.40 -6.98 1.83
N THR A 337 -8.27 -7.22 1.15
CA THR A 337 -8.19 -8.14 0.01
C THR A 337 -6.88 -8.94 -0.01
N ALA A 338 -6.15 -9.00 1.10
CA ALA A 338 -4.91 -9.76 1.16
C ALA A 338 -5.19 -11.23 1.53
N PRO A 339 -5.00 -12.21 0.62
CA PRO A 339 -5.13 -13.63 0.96
C PRO A 339 -4.00 -14.10 1.87
N CYS A 340 -4.27 -15.07 2.75
CA CYS A 340 -3.28 -15.63 3.66
C CYS A 340 -2.56 -16.84 3.04
N GLU A 341 -1.24 -16.78 3.08
CA GLU A 341 -0.30 -17.77 2.54
C GLU A 341 -0.44 -19.18 3.10
N VAL A 342 -1.05 -19.33 4.28
CA VAL A 342 -1.22 -20.64 4.95
C VAL A 342 -2.22 -21.54 4.23
N TYR A 343 -3.15 -20.98 3.46
CA TYR A 343 -4.24 -21.74 2.87
C TYR A 343 -3.84 -22.41 1.55
N PRO A 344 -4.13 -23.72 1.36
CA PRO A 344 -3.87 -24.43 0.12
C PRO A 344 -4.55 -23.80 -1.11
N GLU A 345 -5.75 -23.23 -0.94
CA GLU A 345 -6.49 -22.56 -2.01
C GLU A 345 -5.78 -21.28 -2.49
N VAL A 346 -5.17 -20.55 -1.56
CA VAL A 346 -4.36 -19.36 -1.85
C VAL A 346 -3.07 -19.77 -2.56
N LYS A 347 -2.39 -20.81 -2.09
CA LYS A 347 -1.21 -21.35 -2.78
C LYS A 347 -1.54 -21.83 -4.20
N LYS A 348 -2.70 -22.48 -4.39
CA LYS A 348 -3.22 -22.88 -5.70
C LYS A 348 -3.47 -21.67 -6.62
N LEU A 349 -4.02 -20.58 -6.09
CA LEU A 349 -4.22 -19.33 -6.82
C LEU A 349 -2.86 -18.81 -7.32
N TRP A 350 -1.91 -18.60 -6.41
CA TRP A 350 -0.62 -18.01 -6.74
C TRP A 350 0.21 -18.87 -7.71
N LEU A 351 0.29 -20.19 -7.49
CA LEU A 351 1.04 -21.09 -8.38
C LEU A 351 0.36 -21.22 -9.75
N GLY A 352 -0.95 -21.07 -9.83
CA GLY A 352 -1.62 -21.04 -11.13
C GLY A 352 -1.40 -19.72 -11.86
N TRP A 353 -1.35 -18.57 -11.18
CA TRP A 353 -0.89 -17.32 -11.78
C TRP A 353 0.54 -17.42 -12.30
N VAL A 354 1.46 -18.04 -11.55
CA VAL A 354 2.82 -18.33 -12.04
C VAL A 354 2.77 -19.12 -13.35
N ARG A 355 2.00 -20.22 -13.41
CA ARG A 355 1.86 -21.02 -14.64
C ARG A 355 1.26 -20.22 -15.79
N LYS A 356 0.25 -19.39 -15.53
CA LYS A 356 -0.42 -18.56 -16.54
C LYS A 356 0.53 -17.53 -17.13
N ILE A 357 1.27 -16.82 -16.28
CA ILE A 357 2.32 -15.90 -16.68
C ILE A 357 3.34 -16.63 -17.57
N LEU A 358 3.88 -17.77 -17.13
CA LEU A 358 4.89 -18.51 -17.91
C LEU A 358 4.36 -19.01 -19.25
N SER A 359 3.08 -19.36 -19.32
CA SER A 359 2.42 -19.85 -20.54
C SER A 359 2.24 -18.77 -21.62
N THR A 360 2.36 -17.48 -21.29
CA THR A 360 2.31 -16.40 -22.29
C THR A 360 3.61 -16.30 -23.11
N GLY A 361 4.68 -16.97 -22.67
CA GLY A 361 5.98 -17.00 -23.37
C GLY A 361 7.04 -16.04 -22.80
N VAL A 362 6.78 -15.39 -21.66
CA VAL A 362 7.75 -14.51 -20.96
C VAL A 362 9.13 -15.13 -20.78
N ASP A 363 10.14 -14.28 -20.60
CA ASP A 363 11.53 -14.66 -20.36
C ASP A 363 11.82 -15.00 -18.90
N GLY A 364 10.93 -14.60 -18.00
CA GLY A 364 11.00 -14.85 -16.58
C GLY A 364 9.80 -14.33 -15.82
N ILE A 365 9.84 -14.51 -14.50
CA ILE A 365 8.86 -13.91 -13.58
C ILE A 365 9.58 -13.08 -12.53
N ASP A 366 8.87 -12.12 -11.96
CA ASP A 366 9.30 -11.36 -10.79
C ASP A 366 8.24 -11.43 -9.69
N LEU A 367 8.64 -11.75 -8.46
CA LEU A 367 7.73 -11.90 -7.32
C LEU A 367 7.81 -10.69 -6.41
N ARG A 368 6.65 -10.09 -6.14
CA ARG A 368 6.55 -8.80 -5.45
C ARG A 368 5.52 -8.84 -4.33
N VAL A 369 5.94 -8.57 -3.08
CA VAL A 369 5.07 -8.76 -1.91
C VAL A 369 4.15 -7.59 -1.59
N SER A 370 4.42 -6.39 -2.10
CA SER A 370 3.55 -5.22 -1.88
C SER A 370 2.17 -5.37 -2.51
N ALA A 371 1.14 -4.80 -1.89
CA ALA A 371 -0.26 -4.89 -2.30
C ALA A 371 -1.10 -3.72 -1.80
N HIS A 372 -2.10 -3.31 -2.59
CA HIS A 372 -3.04 -2.24 -2.22
C HIS A 372 -4.11 -2.71 -1.22
N GLY A 373 -4.24 -4.03 -1.07
CA GLY A 373 -5.25 -4.69 -0.24
C GLY A 373 -4.87 -4.90 1.22
N THR A 374 -3.73 -4.34 1.68
CA THR A 374 -3.17 -4.56 3.01
C THR A 374 -3.25 -3.35 3.93
N LEU A 375 -3.79 -2.24 3.43
CA LEU A 375 -3.89 -0.98 4.17
C LEU A 375 -4.75 -1.11 5.43
N THR A 376 -4.17 -0.75 6.57
CA THR A 376 -4.78 -0.79 7.90
C THR A 376 -4.04 0.12 8.87
N ASP A 377 -4.76 0.66 9.86
CA ASP A 377 -4.17 1.45 10.94
C ASP A 377 -3.45 0.57 11.99
N GLU A 378 -3.69 -0.76 11.98
CA GLU A 378 -3.15 -1.69 12.98
C GLU A 378 -2.53 -2.95 12.35
N PRO A 379 -1.43 -2.79 11.59
CA PRO A 379 -0.85 -3.88 10.80
C PRO A 379 -0.47 -5.14 11.61
N TYR A 380 0.03 -4.97 12.84
CA TYR A 380 0.45 -6.08 13.70
C TYR A 380 -0.71 -6.83 14.38
N SER A 381 -1.94 -6.34 14.24
CA SER A 381 -3.13 -7.04 14.73
C SER A 381 -3.57 -8.18 13.80
N TYR A 382 -2.94 -8.35 12.63
CA TYR A 382 -3.31 -9.33 11.61
C TYR A 382 -2.25 -10.43 11.43
N GLY A 383 -2.65 -11.55 10.83
CA GLY A 383 -1.81 -12.74 10.64
C GLY A 383 -2.13 -13.89 11.59
N PHE A 384 -3.33 -13.90 12.17
CA PHE A 384 -3.76 -14.86 13.20
C PHE A 384 -4.81 -15.84 12.68
N ASN A 385 -4.71 -16.23 11.40
CA ASN A 385 -5.62 -17.20 10.80
C ASN A 385 -5.57 -18.53 11.57
N THR A 386 -6.71 -19.22 11.68
CA THR A 386 -6.83 -20.46 12.46
C THR A 386 -5.71 -21.48 12.21
N PRO A 387 -5.31 -21.80 10.96
CA PRO A 387 -4.23 -22.77 10.74
C PRO A 387 -2.86 -22.32 11.26
N ILE A 388 -2.60 -21.00 11.29
CA ILE A 388 -1.36 -20.44 11.86
C ILE A 388 -1.37 -20.61 13.38
N LEU A 389 -2.53 -20.39 14.02
CA LEU A 389 -2.66 -20.55 15.46
C LEU A 389 -2.52 -22.02 15.86
N GLU A 390 -3.16 -22.94 15.13
CA GLU A 390 -3.01 -24.38 15.33
C GLU A 390 -1.53 -24.79 15.25
N GLU A 391 -0.81 -24.37 14.20
CA GLU A 391 0.63 -24.64 14.06
C GLU A 391 1.46 -23.99 15.18
N TYR A 392 1.06 -22.81 15.66
CA TYR A 392 1.72 -22.15 16.79
C TYR A 392 1.55 -22.97 18.07
N HIS A 393 0.33 -23.39 18.39
CA HIS A 393 0.03 -24.20 19.57
C HIS A 393 0.77 -25.54 19.54
N ASP A 394 0.81 -26.20 18.38
CA ASP A 394 1.54 -27.45 18.19
C ASP A 394 3.05 -27.30 18.45
N LYS A 395 3.66 -26.17 18.04
CA LYS A 395 5.10 -25.93 18.18
C LYS A 395 5.53 -25.34 19.51
N PHE A 396 4.69 -24.49 20.11
CA PHE A 396 5.08 -23.63 21.22
C PHE A 396 4.19 -23.75 22.46
N GLY A 397 3.10 -24.51 22.38
CA GLY A 397 2.14 -24.70 23.45
C GLY A 397 1.19 -23.52 23.66
N ASP A 398 0.40 -23.60 24.73
CA ASP A 398 -0.58 -22.58 25.09
C ASP A 398 0.05 -21.42 25.84
N GLY A 399 -0.24 -20.20 25.41
CA GLY A 399 0.28 -18.98 26.03
C GLY A 399 -0.05 -17.73 25.23
N LYS A 400 0.47 -16.59 25.69
CA LYS A 400 0.37 -15.33 24.94
C LYS A 400 1.17 -15.46 23.64
N PHE A 401 0.54 -15.13 22.51
CA PHE A 401 1.21 -15.18 21.21
C PHE A 401 2.44 -14.28 21.18
N ASP A 402 3.52 -14.85 20.65
CA ASP A 402 4.75 -14.15 20.31
C ASP A 402 4.70 -13.81 18.81
N LEU A 403 4.63 -12.51 18.50
CA LEU A 403 4.53 -12.02 17.13
C LEU A 403 5.68 -12.50 16.24
N ARG A 404 6.90 -12.63 16.78
CA ARG A 404 8.05 -13.09 15.99
C ARG A 404 7.90 -14.56 15.60
N LYS A 405 7.37 -15.39 16.50
CA LYS A 405 7.12 -16.81 16.20
C LYS A 405 5.98 -16.98 15.19
N ILE A 406 4.92 -16.18 15.31
CA ILE A 406 3.83 -16.14 14.31
C ILE A 406 4.38 -15.72 12.94
N SER A 407 5.17 -14.64 12.88
CA SER A 407 5.73 -14.16 11.62
C SER A 407 6.67 -15.16 10.96
N VAL A 408 7.42 -15.95 11.74
CA VAL A 408 8.26 -17.06 11.23
C VAL A 408 7.40 -18.18 10.64
N ILE A 409 6.32 -18.61 11.30
CA ILE A 409 5.39 -19.62 10.74
C ILE A 409 4.87 -19.16 9.38
N ARG A 410 4.35 -17.93 9.31
CA ARG A 410 3.85 -17.31 8.08
C ARG A 410 4.93 -17.21 7.01
N GLY A 411 6.14 -16.81 7.39
CA GLY A 411 7.32 -16.73 6.54
C GLY A 411 7.71 -18.06 5.90
N GLU A 412 7.58 -19.17 6.63
CA GLU A 412 7.84 -20.51 6.09
C GLU A 412 6.80 -20.94 5.06
N HIS A 413 5.52 -20.62 5.26
CA HIS A 413 4.47 -20.85 4.26
C HIS A 413 4.73 -20.06 2.97
N PHE A 414 5.11 -18.78 3.09
CA PHE A 414 5.49 -17.98 1.92
C PHE A 414 6.76 -18.52 1.23
N THR A 415 7.78 -18.91 2.00
CA THR A 415 9.00 -19.52 1.45
C THR A 415 8.72 -20.86 0.77
N SER A 416 7.76 -21.64 1.28
CA SER A 416 7.26 -22.85 0.64
C SER A 416 6.62 -22.54 -0.73
N PHE A 417 5.84 -21.47 -0.83
CA PHE A 417 5.36 -20.96 -2.13
C PHE A 417 6.52 -20.55 -3.06
N MET A 418 7.51 -19.79 -2.56
CA MET A 418 8.69 -19.39 -3.35
C MET A 418 9.44 -20.59 -3.94
N ARG A 419 9.59 -21.66 -3.15
CA ARG A 419 10.27 -22.89 -3.58
C ARG A 419 9.53 -23.59 -4.73
N GLU A 420 8.20 -23.70 -4.62
CA GLU A 420 7.38 -24.28 -5.69
C GLU A 420 7.30 -23.39 -6.94
N ALA A 421 7.19 -22.07 -6.76
CA ALA A 421 7.20 -21.12 -7.87
C ALA A 421 8.55 -21.17 -8.63
N SER A 422 9.67 -21.26 -7.91
CA SER A 422 11.01 -21.44 -8.48
C SER A 422 11.10 -22.74 -9.30
N SER A 423 10.63 -23.86 -8.72
CA SER A 423 10.61 -25.16 -9.41
C SER A 423 9.79 -25.12 -10.70
N ILE A 424 8.57 -24.57 -10.65
CA ILE A 424 7.72 -24.42 -11.84
C ILE A 424 8.42 -23.55 -12.90
N THR A 425 8.96 -22.41 -12.51
CA THR A 425 9.64 -21.48 -13.43
C THR A 425 10.82 -22.13 -14.13
N ARG A 426 11.61 -22.92 -13.39
CA ARG A 426 12.75 -23.67 -13.92
C ARG A 426 12.32 -24.79 -14.85
N ASN A 427 11.21 -25.46 -14.59
CA ASN A 427 10.64 -26.46 -15.50
C ASN A 427 10.19 -25.85 -16.83
N PHE A 428 9.83 -24.56 -16.86
CA PHE A 428 9.59 -23.81 -18.09
C PHE A 428 10.89 -23.30 -18.77
N GLY A 429 12.06 -23.56 -18.17
CA GLY A 429 13.35 -23.06 -18.66
C GLY A 429 13.52 -21.54 -18.50
N LYS A 430 12.79 -20.92 -17.58
CA LYS A 430 12.75 -19.47 -17.37
C LYS A 430 13.46 -19.06 -16.07
N LYS A 431 13.66 -17.76 -15.91
CA LYS A 431 14.29 -17.16 -14.73
C LYS A 431 13.25 -16.63 -13.74
N ILE A 432 13.60 -16.63 -12.46
CA ILE A 432 12.79 -16.09 -11.38
C ILE A 432 13.55 -14.99 -10.66
N GLN A 433 12.90 -13.85 -10.49
CA GLN A 433 13.37 -12.69 -9.75
C GLN A 433 12.46 -12.44 -8.55
N ALA A 434 12.95 -11.73 -7.54
CA ALA A 434 12.12 -11.24 -6.45
C ALA A 434 12.45 -9.79 -6.09
N HIS A 435 11.41 -9.05 -5.71
CA HIS A 435 11.55 -7.73 -5.11
C HIS A 435 12.00 -7.87 -3.65
N ILE A 436 13.05 -7.13 -3.31
CA ILE A 436 13.45 -6.89 -1.93
C ILE A 436 13.11 -5.43 -1.59
N HIS A 437 11.94 -5.28 -0.97
CA HIS A 437 11.39 -4.04 -0.40
C HIS A 437 12.06 -3.68 0.91
N THR A 438 13.07 -2.81 0.90
CA THR A 438 13.94 -2.55 2.06
C THR A 438 13.17 -2.23 3.34
N GLU A 439 12.01 -1.59 3.21
CA GLU A 439 11.17 -1.13 4.29
C GLU A 439 10.66 -2.27 5.19
N ILE A 440 10.13 -3.34 4.60
CA ILE A 440 9.49 -4.44 5.35
C ILE A 440 10.48 -5.46 5.91
N PHE A 441 11.74 -5.42 5.45
CA PHE A 441 12.81 -6.29 5.92
C PHE A 441 13.62 -5.66 7.06
N ARG A 442 13.25 -4.45 7.50
CA ARG A 442 13.82 -3.80 8.69
C ARG A 442 13.26 -4.44 9.96
N ASP A 443 14.06 -4.46 11.02
CA ASP A 443 13.61 -4.94 12.33
C ASP A 443 12.56 -4.02 12.96
N ASN A 444 12.64 -2.70 12.71
CA ASN A 444 11.76 -1.69 13.31
C ASN A 444 11.26 -0.70 12.25
N PRO A 445 10.38 -1.13 11.32
CA PRO A 445 9.87 -0.25 10.30
C PRO A 445 8.82 0.71 10.89
N VAL A 446 8.77 1.94 10.37
CA VAL A 446 7.79 2.95 10.80
C VAL A 446 6.43 2.72 10.10
N PRO A 447 5.32 3.35 10.54
CA PRO A 447 3.99 3.05 9.99
C PRO A 447 3.90 3.19 8.45
N GLY A 448 4.43 4.27 7.88
CA GLY A 448 4.41 4.47 6.43
C GLY A 448 5.23 3.43 5.65
N GLN A 449 6.25 2.82 6.27
CA GLN A 449 7.10 1.81 5.63
C GLN A 449 6.39 0.47 5.44
N ILE A 450 5.35 0.20 6.23
CA ILE A 450 4.69 -1.11 6.24
C ILE A 450 3.27 -1.10 5.65
N MET A 451 2.74 0.06 5.27
CA MET A 451 1.36 0.16 4.77
C MET A 451 1.08 -0.69 3.51
N GLY A 452 1.98 -0.61 2.53
CA GLY A 452 1.77 -1.24 1.22
C GLY A 452 2.14 -2.72 1.17
N CYS A 453 2.28 -3.41 2.30
CA CYS A 453 2.64 -4.83 2.38
C CYS A 453 1.90 -5.51 3.54
N PRO A 454 1.66 -6.83 3.48
CA PRO A 454 1.15 -7.55 4.64
C PRO A 454 2.25 -7.64 5.72
N VAL A 455 1.92 -7.17 6.91
CA VAL A 455 2.82 -7.18 8.07
C VAL A 455 2.67 -8.49 8.84
N ASN A 456 3.55 -8.70 9.83
CA ASN A 456 3.61 -9.90 10.65
C ASN A 456 3.93 -11.15 9.81
N ILE A 457 4.83 -11.02 8.83
CA ILE A 457 5.40 -12.11 8.02
C ILE A 457 6.91 -11.92 8.00
N PHE A 458 7.67 -12.96 8.32
CA PHE A 458 9.12 -12.96 8.16
C PHE A 458 9.47 -13.41 6.74
N PHE A 459 9.69 -12.45 5.84
CA PHE A 459 10.14 -12.74 4.49
C PHE A 459 11.65 -13.05 4.49
N ASP A 460 12.01 -14.32 4.37
CA ASP A 460 13.40 -14.78 4.50
C ASP A 460 14.16 -14.71 3.16
N TYR A 461 14.49 -13.48 2.72
CA TYR A 461 15.22 -13.27 1.47
C TYR A 461 16.59 -13.93 1.46
N GLN A 462 17.24 -14.03 2.63
CA GLN A 462 18.53 -14.70 2.80
C GLN A 462 18.38 -16.17 2.42
N LYS A 463 17.38 -16.85 2.97
CA LYS A 463 17.06 -18.24 2.64
C LYS A 463 16.72 -18.42 1.15
N TRP A 464 16.00 -17.47 0.54
CA TRP A 464 15.71 -17.55 -0.90
C TRP A 464 16.97 -17.48 -1.76
N ILE A 465 17.96 -16.67 -1.35
CA ILE A 465 19.28 -16.57 -2.01
C ILE A 465 20.10 -17.86 -1.77
N ASP A 466 20.22 -18.30 -0.52
CA ASP A 466 21.06 -19.45 -0.15
C ASP A 466 20.54 -20.77 -0.73
N GLU A 467 19.23 -20.97 -0.76
CA GLU A 467 18.58 -22.11 -1.42
C GLU A 467 18.51 -21.97 -2.95
N LYS A 468 19.00 -20.86 -3.52
CA LYS A 468 18.98 -20.56 -4.97
C LYS A 468 17.56 -20.58 -5.57
N LEU A 469 16.59 -20.10 -4.80
CA LEU A 469 15.19 -20.01 -5.24
C LEU A 469 15.00 -18.89 -6.26
N ILE A 470 15.89 -17.90 -6.27
CA ILE A 470 15.87 -16.74 -7.18
C ILE A 470 17.17 -16.63 -7.98
N ASP A 471 17.09 -16.04 -9.18
CA ASP A 471 18.20 -15.84 -10.11
C ASP A 471 18.70 -14.40 -10.15
N SER A 472 17.91 -13.45 -9.65
CA SER A 472 18.23 -12.03 -9.51
C SER A 472 17.31 -11.36 -8.51
N ILE A 473 17.65 -10.14 -8.11
CA ILE A 473 16.81 -9.31 -7.22
C ILE A 473 16.47 -7.96 -7.86
N THR A 474 15.27 -7.48 -7.54
CA THR A 474 14.89 -6.07 -7.70
C THR A 474 14.97 -5.41 -6.34
N LEU A 475 16.00 -4.62 -6.09
CA LEU A 475 16.06 -3.74 -4.92
C LEU A 475 15.05 -2.63 -5.12
N ARG A 476 14.16 -2.50 -4.14
CA ARG A 476 13.12 -1.50 -4.16
C ARG A 476 13.17 -0.79 -2.82
N SER A 477 13.68 0.44 -2.84
CA SER A 477 13.36 1.44 -1.84
C SER A 477 12.08 2.10 -2.33
N SER A 478 10.95 1.67 -1.81
CA SER A 478 9.74 2.43 -2.03
C SER A 478 8.85 2.29 -0.83
N TRP A 479 8.52 3.43 -0.25
CA TRP A 479 7.30 3.62 0.50
C TRP A 479 6.14 3.56 -0.52
N PHE A 480 5.90 2.36 -1.08
CA PHE A 480 5.21 2.17 -2.37
C PHE A 480 3.78 2.74 -2.41
N GLU A 481 3.18 2.96 -1.25
CA GLU A 481 1.84 3.52 -1.06
C GLU A 481 1.87 4.67 -0.05
N ALA A 482 3.07 5.21 0.17
CA ALA A 482 3.38 5.96 1.34
C ALA A 482 4.30 7.14 1.03
N LEU A 483 4.02 8.27 1.67
CA LEU A 483 4.84 9.46 1.51
C LEU A 483 6.22 9.17 2.15
N GLU A 484 7.30 9.12 1.35
CA GLU A 484 8.68 8.86 1.84
C GLU A 484 9.10 9.96 2.80
N ASP A 485 8.79 11.18 2.41
CA ASP A 485 8.93 12.39 3.19
C ASP A 485 7.63 13.20 3.05
N PRO A 486 7.36 14.13 3.97
CA PRO A 486 6.31 15.12 3.76
C PRO A 486 6.46 15.78 2.38
N PRO A 487 5.39 15.87 1.58
CA PRO A 487 5.47 16.30 0.18
C PRO A 487 5.91 17.76 0.01
N ASP A 488 5.85 18.56 1.06
CA ASP A 488 6.32 19.93 1.16
C ASP A 488 7.82 20.04 1.54
N LEU A 489 8.47 18.91 1.83
CA LEU A 489 9.88 18.84 2.19
C LEU A 489 10.74 18.22 1.08
N ASP A 490 12.06 18.40 1.21
CA ASP A 490 13.05 17.73 0.37
C ASP A 490 12.97 16.21 0.62
N PRO A 491 12.91 15.35 -0.43
CA PRO A 491 12.72 13.90 -0.31
C PRO A 491 13.99 13.20 0.18
N TYR A 492 14.43 13.55 1.39
CA TYR A 492 15.66 13.10 2.02
C TYR A 492 15.79 11.57 2.07
N ARG A 493 14.70 10.86 2.41
CA ARG A 493 14.70 9.39 2.50
C ARG A 493 14.69 8.71 1.13
N GLY A 494 14.22 9.43 0.10
CA GLY A 494 14.23 8.98 -1.30
C GLY A 494 15.58 9.14 -2.00
N LYS A 495 16.56 9.83 -1.39
CA LYS A 495 17.89 10.04 -1.99
C LYS A 495 18.72 8.76 -1.98
N LEU A 496 19.47 8.52 -3.07
CA LEU A 496 20.34 7.33 -3.16
C LEU A 496 21.39 7.25 -2.06
N ASP A 497 21.93 8.37 -1.59
CA ASP A 497 22.90 8.36 -0.48
C ASP A 497 22.31 7.73 0.78
N TYR A 498 21.03 8.00 1.05
CA TYR A 498 20.34 7.45 2.21
C TYR A 498 19.98 5.98 1.99
N ILE A 499 19.52 5.64 0.79
CA ILE A 499 19.18 4.26 0.42
C ILE A 499 20.41 3.36 0.45
N PHE A 500 21.55 3.82 -0.08
CA PHE A 500 22.78 3.02 -0.10
C PHE A 500 23.47 2.95 1.27
N ALA A 501 23.16 3.88 2.17
CA ALA A 501 23.59 3.80 3.57
C ALA A 501 22.71 2.89 4.43
N ASP A 502 21.60 2.36 3.90
CA ASP A 502 20.70 1.47 4.63
C ASP A 502 21.33 0.09 4.87
N ASP A 503 21.19 -0.43 6.09
CA ASP A 503 21.77 -1.70 6.50
C ASP A 503 21.16 -2.89 5.75
N VAL A 504 19.86 -2.86 5.44
CA VAL A 504 19.18 -3.91 4.66
C VAL A 504 19.72 -3.91 3.24
N ILE A 505 19.83 -2.74 2.59
CA ILE A 505 20.45 -2.63 1.26
C ILE A 505 21.88 -3.16 1.27
N SER A 506 22.69 -2.70 2.22
CA SER A 506 24.09 -3.12 2.34
C SER A 506 24.21 -4.64 2.51
N ASN A 507 23.36 -5.23 3.36
CA ASN A 507 23.34 -6.68 3.55
C ASN A 507 22.95 -7.41 2.26
N VAL A 508 21.84 -7.02 1.63
CA VAL A 508 21.34 -7.66 0.41
C VAL A 508 22.35 -7.56 -0.74
N VAL A 509 23.00 -6.41 -0.92
CA VAL A 509 24.06 -6.22 -1.92
C VAL A 509 25.24 -7.15 -1.64
N ASN A 510 25.71 -7.24 -0.39
CA ASN A 510 26.81 -8.13 -0.03
C ASN A 510 26.47 -9.60 -0.29
N LEU A 511 25.26 -10.03 0.06
CA LEU A 511 24.78 -11.39 -0.20
C LEU A 511 24.70 -11.72 -1.68
N CYS A 512 24.22 -10.79 -2.49
CA CYS A 512 24.17 -10.94 -3.93
C CYS A 512 25.57 -10.99 -4.54
N LYS A 513 26.53 -10.23 -4.02
CA LYS A 513 27.95 -10.30 -4.46
C LYS A 513 28.56 -11.66 -4.16
N VAL A 514 28.35 -12.19 -2.95
CA VAL A 514 28.83 -13.52 -2.55
C VAL A 514 28.22 -14.60 -3.44
N ASN A 515 26.93 -14.51 -3.74
CA ASN A 515 26.19 -15.48 -4.55
C ASN A 515 26.22 -15.20 -6.06
N ARG A 516 26.87 -14.12 -6.50
CA ARG A 516 26.92 -13.65 -7.90
C ARG A 516 25.55 -13.44 -8.54
N LEU A 517 24.59 -12.93 -7.77
CA LEU A 517 23.25 -12.61 -8.24
C LEU A 517 23.21 -11.19 -8.84
N PRO A 518 22.57 -11.01 -10.01
CA PRO A 518 22.33 -9.68 -10.55
C PRO A 518 21.38 -8.85 -9.69
N ILE A 519 21.69 -7.56 -9.58
CA ILE A 519 20.92 -6.59 -8.79
C ILE A 519 20.33 -5.52 -9.71
N TYR A 520 19.04 -5.27 -9.63
CA TYR A 520 18.36 -4.18 -10.34
C TYR A 520 17.81 -3.19 -9.32
N LEU A 521 18.04 -1.88 -9.50
CA LEU A 521 17.42 -0.86 -8.66
C LEU A 521 16.11 -0.38 -9.28
N ASN A 522 15.00 -0.55 -8.60
CA ASN A 522 13.70 -0.02 -9.00
C ASN A 522 13.47 1.37 -8.38
N ARG A 523 13.12 2.35 -9.22
CA ARG A 523 12.94 3.75 -8.81
C ARG A 523 11.69 4.36 -9.40
N TYR A 524 10.90 5.02 -8.54
CA TYR A 524 9.74 5.81 -8.95
C TYR A 524 10.14 7.10 -9.68
N LEU A 525 9.59 7.30 -10.88
CA LEU A 525 9.79 8.50 -11.70
C LEU A 525 9.01 9.71 -11.16
N GLY A 526 7.79 9.50 -10.69
CA GLY A 526 6.92 10.57 -10.21
C GLY A 526 7.02 10.89 -8.73
N ARG A 527 7.84 10.15 -7.94
CA ARG A 527 7.75 10.17 -6.47
C ARG A 527 9.06 10.08 -5.70
N ALA A 528 10.07 9.37 -6.21
CA ALA A 528 11.26 9.09 -5.39
C ALA A 528 12.08 10.36 -5.10
N VAL A 529 12.36 11.14 -6.15
CA VAL A 529 13.11 12.40 -6.10
C VAL A 529 12.64 13.30 -7.24
N LYS A 530 13.13 14.54 -7.28
CA LYS A 530 12.94 15.40 -8.46
C LYS A 530 13.53 14.74 -9.69
N PHE A 531 12.93 14.98 -10.85
CA PHE A 531 13.30 14.27 -12.07
C PHE A 531 14.76 14.51 -12.51
N ASP A 532 15.33 15.68 -12.25
CA ASP A 532 16.76 15.95 -12.52
C ASP A 532 17.66 15.05 -11.68
N GLU A 533 17.35 14.92 -10.38
CA GLU A 533 18.06 14.02 -9.46
C GLU A 533 17.85 12.55 -9.85
N TYR A 534 16.68 12.18 -10.37
CA TYR A 534 16.44 10.84 -10.92
C TYR A 534 17.38 10.52 -12.10
N LEU A 535 17.69 11.49 -12.96
CA LEU A 535 18.65 11.29 -14.05
C LEU A 535 20.08 11.14 -13.52
N ASP A 536 20.42 11.82 -12.43
CA ASP A 536 21.69 11.63 -11.74
C ASP A 536 21.77 10.26 -11.06
N ASP A 537 20.67 9.79 -10.47
CA ASP A 537 20.55 8.44 -9.94
C ASP A 537 20.79 7.38 -11.03
N LEU A 538 20.21 7.57 -12.22
CA LEU A 538 20.46 6.70 -13.37
C LEU A 538 21.95 6.64 -13.72
N GLU A 539 22.64 7.78 -13.76
CA GLU A 539 24.08 7.81 -14.01
C GLU A 539 24.89 7.15 -12.90
N ARG A 540 24.56 7.42 -11.64
CA ARG A 540 25.23 6.84 -10.48
C ARG A 540 25.12 5.32 -10.49
N VAL A 541 23.91 4.78 -10.66
CA VAL A 541 23.65 3.34 -10.74
C VAL A 541 24.29 2.72 -11.99
N TYR A 542 24.34 3.45 -13.11
CA TYR A 542 25.05 3.00 -14.31
C TYR A 542 26.54 2.82 -14.08
N PHE A 543 27.19 3.68 -13.29
CA PHE A 543 28.62 3.53 -12.98
C PHE A 543 28.92 2.68 -11.74
N ASP A 544 27.90 2.29 -10.99
CA ASP A 544 28.06 1.40 -9.84
C ASP A 544 28.26 -0.06 -10.31
N PRO A 545 29.39 -0.70 -9.95
CA PRO A 545 29.66 -2.08 -10.36
C PRO A 545 28.78 -3.12 -9.65
N ASP A 546 28.14 -2.78 -8.53
CA ASP A 546 27.32 -3.70 -7.76
C ASP A 546 25.91 -3.85 -8.35
N PHE A 547 25.46 -2.90 -9.18
CA PHE A 547 24.14 -2.92 -9.83
C PHE A 547 24.24 -3.32 -11.30
N ASN A 548 23.35 -4.17 -11.79
CA ASN A 548 23.25 -4.63 -13.18
C ASN A 548 22.22 -3.88 -14.01
N GLY A 549 21.40 -3.03 -13.39
CA GLY A 549 20.42 -2.24 -14.10
C GLY A 549 19.59 -1.33 -13.21
N LEU A 550 18.80 -0.50 -13.87
CA LEU A 550 17.81 0.37 -13.24
C LEU A 550 16.45 0.12 -13.90
N ASP A 551 15.41 0.04 -13.07
CA ASP A 551 14.03 -0.11 -13.49
C ASP A 551 13.25 1.22 -13.36
N LEU A 552 12.72 1.65 -14.51
CA LEU A 552 11.88 2.84 -14.66
C LEU A 552 10.46 2.51 -14.17
N TYR A 553 10.10 2.96 -12.97
CA TYR A 553 8.80 2.70 -12.37
C TYR A 553 7.97 4.01 -12.26
N GLU A 554 6.72 4.10 -12.69
CA GLU A 554 6.04 3.23 -13.66
C GLU A 554 5.88 3.98 -14.98
N THR A 555 5.66 3.21 -16.04
CA THR A 555 5.63 3.74 -17.42
C THR A 555 4.58 4.81 -17.65
N MET A 556 3.51 4.84 -16.84
CA MET A 556 2.49 5.88 -16.97
C MET A 556 3.09 7.26 -16.70
N ASP A 557 4.15 7.39 -15.91
CA ASP A 557 4.83 8.66 -15.66
C ASP A 557 5.82 9.06 -16.78
N LEU A 558 5.93 8.24 -17.84
CA LEU A 558 6.76 8.51 -19.02
C LEU A 558 5.90 8.83 -20.25
N ILE A 559 4.95 7.96 -20.56
CA ILE A 559 4.14 7.99 -21.78
C ILE A 559 2.73 7.48 -21.48
N ARG A 560 1.72 8.12 -22.05
CA ARG A 560 0.29 7.79 -21.84
C ARG A 560 -0.47 7.84 -23.16
N SER A 561 -1.62 7.19 -23.21
CA SER A 561 -2.59 7.43 -24.28
C SER A 561 -3.14 8.86 -24.20
N ASP A 562 -3.43 9.47 -25.35
CA ASP A 562 -4.14 10.76 -25.43
C ASP A 562 -5.67 10.62 -25.32
N GLY A 563 -6.16 9.40 -25.11
CA GLY A 563 -7.55 9.04 -24.87
C GLY A 563 -8.49 9.13 -26.07
N SER A 564 -8.05 9.71 -27.20
CA SER A 564 -8.98 10.10 -28.28
C SER A 564 -8.48 9.85 -29.70
N SER A 565 -7.17 9.92 -29.96
CA SER A 565 -6.63 9.79 -31.32
C SER A 565 -5.82 8.51 -31.55
N GLY A 566 -5.78 7.62 -30.55
CA GLY A 566 -5.00 6.39 -30.62
C GLY A 566 -3.50 6.67 -30.70
N ARG A 567 -3.05 7.76 -30.05
CA ARG A 567 -1.66 8.18 -30.00
C ARG A 567 -1.14 8.18 -28.58
N LEU A 568 0.18 8.10 -28.46
CA LEU A 568 0.87 8.29 -27.20
C LEU A 568 1.36 9.73 -27.07
N ILE A 569 1.24 10.26 -25.87
CA ILE A 569 1.82 11.53 -25.45
C ILE A 569 2.87 11.27 -24.38
N GLN A 570 3.96 12.03 -24.41
CA GLN A 570 4.92 12.02 -23.31
C GLN A 570 4.37 12.81 -22.13
N VAL A 571 4.68 12.34 -20.93
CA VAL A 571 4.48 13.13 -19.71
C VAL A 571 5.66 14.10 -19.62
N GLU A 572 5.39 15.37 -19.93
CA GLU A 572 6.43 16.40 -20.11
C GLU A 572 7.42 15.95 -21.20
N ASP A 573 8.73 15.99 -20.94
CA ASP A 573 9.81 15.53 -21.83
C ASP A 573 10.62 14.37 -21.20
N LYS A 574 10.03 13.66 -20.24
CA LYS A 574 10.74 12.68 -19.39
C LYS A 574 11.36 11.53 -20.19
N LEU A 575 10.63 10.95 -21.14
CA LEU A 575 11.14 9.83 -21.93
C LEU A 575 12.33 10.26 -22.81
N ASP A 576 12.23 11.43 -23.46
CA ASP A 576 13.33 11.97 -24.28
C ASP A 576 14.57 12.33 -23.45
N ARG A 577 14.37 12.85 -22.23
CA ARG A 577 15.47 13.15 -21.31
C ARG A 577 16.17 11.89 -20.82
N ILE A 578 15.43 10.84 -20.47
CA ILE A 578 16.00 9.53 -20.12
C ILE A 578 16.79 8.96 -21.30
N LYS A 579 16.19 8.98 -22.49
CA LYS A 579 16.83 8.52 -23.73
C LYS A 579 18.14 9.25 -24.00
N SER A 580 18.14 10.58 -23.88
CA SER A 580 19.33 11.42 -24.06
C SER A 580 20.40 11.09 -23.03
N LYS A 581 20.03 11.04 -21.73
CA LYS A 581 20.96 10.69 -20.64
C LYS A 581 21.56 9.31 -20.86
N PHE A 582 20.75 8.28 -21.11
CA PHE A 582 21.21 6.92 -21.27
C PHE A 582 22.12 6.74 -22.49
N LYS A 583 21.78 7.38 -23.62
CA LYS A 583 22.64 7.39 -24.82
C LYS A 583 24.01 8.02 -24.58
N ASN A 584 24.11 8.99 -23.68
CA ASN A 584 25.40 9.62 -23.33
C ASN A 584 26.24 8.75 -22.38
N LEU A 585 25.61 7.79 -21.69
CA LEU A 585 26.27 6.85 -20.79
C LEU A 585 26.78 5.58 -21.52
N SER A 586 26.00 5.11 -22.51
CA SER A 586 26.28 3.93 -23.35
C SER A 586 27.23 4.26 -24.50
#